data_AF-A0A377LW01-F1
#
_entry.id   AF-A0A377LW01-F1
#
_cell.length_a   1.000
_cell.length_b   1.000
_cell.length_c   1.000
_cell.angle_alpha   90.00
_cell.angle_beta   90.00
_cell.angle_gamma   90.00
#
_symmetry.space_group_name_H-M   'P 1'
#
loop_
_entity.id
_entity.type
_entity.pdbx_description
1 polymer ?
#
loop_
_entity_poly.entity_id
_entity_poly.type
_entity_poly.pdbx_seq_one_letter_code
_entity_poly.pdbx_strand_id
1 'polypeptide(L)'
;MFWIINDNIKFCPEKNLLVSMTRPELSVILTTPASRCLVLLLESAPEVVNQRDFFTKVWGEDGMLVPANTLYQNISIIRRGLRTTGETDDTLVATVPRKGFQIKKEVKVSRIENDVTESESAIAEAQPVTGSKEVIAETAAVQVKDKTRVITIVAIFHCFLWPSLLGWAILFFIWPSMTIPEKTFLKTTP
;
A
#
# COMPACT_ATOMS: atom_id res chain seq x y z
N MET A 1 -2.10 -16.78 -12.65
CA MET A 1 -0.97 -17.45 -11.94
C MET A 1 -0.66 -16.75 -10.62
N PHE A 2 -0.05 -17.43 -9.64
CA PHE A 2 0.39 -16.81 -8.40
C PHE A 2 1.66 -17.46 -7.82
N TRP A 3 2.26 -16.82 -6.82
CA TRP A 3 3.42 -17.34 -6.09
C TRP A 3 3.08 -17.57 -4.62
N ILE A 4 3.69 -18.60 -4.05
CA ILE A 4 3.82 -18.78 -2.60
C ILE A 4 5.26 -18.47 -2.22
N ILE A 5 5.43 -17.54 -1.28
CA ILE A 5 6.71 -17.06 -0.79
C ILE A 5 6.81 -17.46 0.68
N ASN A 6 7.90 -18.13 1.03
CA ASN A 6 8.23 -18.58 2.39
C ASN A 6 7.12 -19.39 3.07
N ASP A 7 6.36 -20.16 2.28
CA ASP A 7 5.22 -20.99 2.72
C ASP A 7 4.08 -20.22 3.45
N ASN A 8 4.13 -18.88 3.52
CA ASN A 8 3.20 -18.09 4.33
C ASN A 8 2.65 -16.83 3.64
N ILE A 9 3.22 -16.40 2.51
CA ILE A 9 2.74 -15.24 1.75
C ILE A 9 2.29 -15.70 0.37
N LYS A 10 1.05 -15.38 0.00
CA LYS A 10 0.53 -15.51 -1.36
C LYS A 10 0.70 -14.19 -2.10
N PHE A 11 1.35 -14.23 -3.27
CA PHE A 11 1.47 -13.09 -4.17
C PHE A 11 0.71 -13.33 -5.47
N CYS A 12 -0.25 -12.45 -5.75
CA CYS A 12 -1.07 -12.45 -6.96
C CYS A 12 -0.71 -11.23 -7.84
N PRO A 13 0.16 -11.36 -8.84
CA PRO A 13 0.61 -10.20 -9.62
C PRO A 13 -0.50 -9.56 -10.45
N GLU A 14 -1.45 -10.35 -10.97
CA GLU A 14 -2.62 -9.84 -11.71
C GLU A 14 -3.45 -8.85 -10.88
N LYS A 15 -3.43 -9.00 -9.55
CA LYS A 15 -4.13 -8.13 -8.59
C LYS A 15 -3.19 -7.17 -7.86
N ASN A 16 -1.89 -7.21 -8.17
CA ASN A 16 -0.82 -6.55 -7.43
C ASN A 16 -0.90 -6.80 -5.91
N LEU A 17 -1.33 -7.99 -5.48
CA LEU A 17 -1.77 -8.23 -4.10
C LEU A 17 -0.87 -9.24 -3.40
N LEU A 18 -0.40 -8.87 -2.21
CA LEU A 18 0.16 -9.79 -1.22
C LEU A 18 -0.91 -10.12 -0.18
N VAL A 19 -1.03 -11.38 0.20
CA VAL A 19 -1.97 -11.86 1.21
C VAL A 19 -1.25 -12.86 2.12
N SER A 20 -1.38 -12.73 3.43
CA SER A 20 -0.94 -13.77 4.36
C SER A 20 -1.79 -15.03 4.19
N MET A 21 -1.15 -16.20 4.17
CA MET A 21 -1.85 -17.47 4.12
C MET A 21 -2.45 -17.87 5.48
N THR A 22 -1.89 -17.37 6.58
CA THR A 22 -2.38 -17.62 7.93
C THR A 22 -3.48 -16.64 8.32
N ARG A 23 -3.33 -15.38 7.90
CA ARG A 23 -4.18 -14.26 8.32
C ARG A 23 -4.65 -13.42 7.13
N PRO A 24 -5.69 -13.85 6.38
CA PRO A 24 -6.09 -13.19 5.13
C PRO A 24 -6.44 -11.70 5.25
N GLU A 25 -6.74 -11.21 6.46
CA GLU A 25 -6.93 -9.78 6.74
C GLU A 25 -5.64 -8.97 6.56
N LEU A 26 -4.47 -9.60 6.71
CA LEU A 26 -3.18 -9.03 6.39
C LEU A 26 -2.93 -9.15 4.90
N SER A 27 -3.38 -8.12 4.19
CA SER A 27 -3.14 -7.97 2.76
C SER A 27 -2.58 -6.60 2.43
N VAL A 28 -1.74 -6.54 1.40
CA VAL A 28 -1.10 -5.31 0.93
C VAL A 28 -1.19 -5.25 -0.58
N ILE A 29 -1.77 -4.16 -1.10
CA ILE A 29 -1.76 -3.84 -2.52
C ILE A 29 -0.45 -3.12 -2.84
N LEU A 30 0.34 -3.70 -3.73
CA LEU A 30 1.54 -3.09 -4.28
C LEU A 30 1.17 -2.14 -5.42
N THR A 31 2.02 -1.13 -5.66
CA THR A 31 1.94 -0.38 -6.91
C THR A 31 2.26 -1.30 -8.09
N THR A 32 1.73 -1.01 -9.27
CA THR A 32 2.02 -1.77 -10.49
C THR A 32 3.52 -1.96 -10.75
N PRO A 33 4.39 -0.93 -10.70
CA PRO A 33 5.83 -1.13 -10.88
C PRO A 33 6.46 -1.97 -9.77
N ALA A 34 6.02 -1.86 -8.52
CA ALA A 34 6.52 -2.70 -7.43
C ALA A 34 6.13 -4.17 -7.63
N SER A 35 4.91 -4.44 -8.09
CA SER A 35 4.44 -5.78 -8.43
C SER A 35 5.28 -6.39 -9.56
N ARG A 36 5.51 -5.65 -10.64
CA ARG A 36 6.39 -6.08 -11.76
C ARG A 36 7.83 -6.34 -11.29
N CYS A 37 8.40 -5.47 -10.45
CA CYS A 37 9.71 -5.70 -9.84
C CYS A 37 9.73 -6.99 -9.00
N LEU A 38 8.69 -7.26 -8.22
CA LEU A 38 8.59 -8.47 -7.41
C LEU A 38 8.49 -9.74 -8.28
N VAL A 39 7.73 -9.70 -9.38
CA VAL A 39 7.70 -10.81 -10.36
C VAL A 39 9.11 -11.11 -10.86
N LEU A 40 9.84 -10.10 -11.32
CA LEU A 40 11.20 -10.28 -11.84
C LEU A 40 12.16 -10.88 -10.79
N LEU A 41 12.04 -10.47 -9.52
CA LEU A 41 12.80 -11.04 -8.42
C LEU A 41 12.47 -12.52 -8.17
N LEU A 42 11.18 -12.88 -8.21
CA LEU A 42 10.72 -14.25 -7.92
C LEU A 42 11.04 -15.20 -9.06
N GLU A 43 10.95 -14.75 -10.32
CA GLU A 43 11.35 -15.54 -11.50
C GLU A 43 12.85 -15.80 -11.54
N SER A 44 13.65 -14.85 -11.06
CA SER A 44 15.11 -14.97 -11.05
C SER A 44 15.64 -15.61 -9.77
N ALA A 45 14.79 -15.93 -8.79
CA ALA A 45 15.24 -16.43 -7.50
C ALA A 45 15.98 -17.79 -7.66
N PRO A 46 17.15 -17.98 -7.02
CA PRO A 46 17.78 -17.12 -6.02
C PRO A 46 18.87 -16.17 -6.57
N GLU A 47 18.96 -15.98 -7.88
CA GLU A 47 19.98 -15.17 -8.55
C GLU A 47 19.79 -13.66 -8.38
N VAL A 48 20.87 -12.91 -8.59
CA VAL A 48 20.85 -11.43 -8.55
C VAL A 48 20.24 -10.88 -9.83
N VAL A 49 19.18 -10.09 -9.68
CA VAL A 49 18.66 -9.24 -10.75
C VAL A 49 19.43 -7.92 -10.75
N ASN A 50 20.04 -7.56 -11.88
CA ASN A 50 20.80 -6.32 -11.98
C ASN A 50 19.86 -5.11 -12.05
N GLN A 51 20.33 -3.95 -11.58
CA GLN A 51 19.56 -2.70 -11.65
C GLN A 51 19.10 -2.38 -13.08
N ARG A 52 19.98 -2.60 -14.08
CA ARG A 52 19.65 -2.40 -15.50
C ARG A 52 18.46 -3.25 -15.95
N ASP A 53 18.40 -4.50 -15.51
CA ASP A 53 17.35 -5.44 -15.90
C ASP A 53 15.98 -4.99 -15.37
N PHE A 54 15.94 -4.40 -14.16
CA PHE A 54 14.72 -3.76 -13.66
C PHE A 54 14.27 -2.61 -14.56
N PHE A 55 15.17 -1.68 -14.90
CA PHE A 55 14.81 -0.54 -15.76
C PHE A 55 14.30 -1.01 -17.12
N THR A 56 14.99 -1.97 -17.75
CA THR A 56 14.60 -2.50 -19.05
C THR A 56 13.28 -3.27 -19.00
N LYS A 57 13.09 -4.18 -18.04
CA LYS A 57 11.90 -5.07 -18.02
C LYS A 57 10.65 -4.45 -17.41
N VAL A 58 10.79 -3.51 -16.47
CA VAL A 58 9.62 -2.95 -15.74
C VAL A 58 9.11 -1.66 -16.38
N TRP A 59 10.01 -0.84 -16.95
CA TRP A 59 9.69 0.46 -17.55
C TRP A 59 10.08 0.58 -19.02
N GLY A 60 11.07 -0.20 -19.49
CA GLY A 60 11.58 -0.10 -20.85
C GLY A 60 10.57 -0.51 -21.92
N GLU A 61 9.71 -1.49 -21.65
CA GLU A 61 8.63 -1.90 -22.57
C GLU A 61 7.62 -0.76 -22.80
N ASP A 62 7.38 0.06 -21.79
CA ASP A 62 6.47 1.22 -21.85
C ASP A 62 7.19 2.50 -22.34
N GLY A 63 8.48 2.41 -22.72
CA GLY A 63 9.31 3.56 -23.11
C GLY A 63 9.56 4.57 -21.99
N MET A 64 9.28 4.21 -20.73
CA MET A 64 9.39 5.13 -19.61
C MET A 64 10.83 5.21 -19.09
N LEU A 65 11.38 6.42 -19.02
CA LEU A 65 12.64 6.69 -18.35
C LEU A 65 12.39 7.17 -16.93
N VAL A 66 12.78 6.37 -15.95
CA VAL A 66 12.63 6.69 -14.53
C VAL A 66 13.97 6.90 -13.85
N PRO A 67 14.08 7.85 -12.89
CA PRO A 67 15.29 8.03 -12.12
C PRO A 67 15.55 6.84 -11.19
N ALA A 68 16.81 6.63 -10.82
CA ALA A 68 17.23 5.44 -10.07
C ALA A 68 16.55 5.28 -8.71
N ASN A 69 16.24 6.39 -8.03
CA ASN A 69 15.48 6.41 -6.77
C ASN A 69 14.11 5.71 -6.88
N THR A 70 13.49 5.71 -8.06
CA THR A 70 12.22 5.03 -8.35
C THR A 70 12.34 3.52 -8.11
N LEU A 71 13.44 2.90 -8.56
CA LEU A 71 13.69 1.48 -8.31
C LEU A 71 13.79 1.22 -6.80
N TYR A 72 14.58 2.02 -6.08
CA TYR A 72 14.74 1.86 -4.63
C TYR A 72 13.44 2.04 -3.86
N GLN A 73 12.59 2.98 -4.27
CA GLN A 73 11.25 3.18 -3.70
C GLN A 73 10.39 1.92 -3.90
N ASN A 74 10.37 1.35 -5.10
CA ASN A 74 9.62 0.12 -5.38
C ASN A 74 10.14 -1.07 -4.54
N ILE A 75 11.46 -1.23 -4.42
CA ILE A 75 12.04 -2.26 -3.53
C ILE A 75 11.65 -2.03 -2.06
N SER A 76 11.58 -0.77 -1.61
CA SER A 76 11.12 -0.43 -0.26
C SER A 76 9.66 -0.81 -0.03
N ILE A 77 8.78 -0.53 -1.00
CA ILE A 77 7.36 -0.91 -0.98
C ILE A 77 7.23 -2.44 -0.89
N ILE A 78 7.94 -3.18 -1.74
CA ILE A 78 7.95 -4.65 -1.73
C ILE A 78 8.38 -5.17 -0.35
N ARG A 79 9.52 -4.71 0.17
CA ARG A 79 10.04 -5.14 1.48
C ARG A 79 9.04 -4.88 2.61
N ARG A 80 8.37 -3.73 2.61
CA ARG A 80 7.34 -3.40 3.60
C ARG A 80 6.12 -4.31 3.46
N GLY A 81 5.65 -4.54 2.23
CA GLY A 81 4.53 -5.43 1.96
C GLY A 81 4.80 -6.86 2.42
N LEU A 82 5.99 -7.40 2.12
CA LEU A 82 6.41 -8.74 2.53
C LEU A 82 6.52 -8.86 4.05
N ARG A 83 7.11 -7.89 4.75
CA ARG A 83 7.16 -7.90 6.23
C ARG A 83 5.77 -7.87 6.87
N THR A 84 4.88 -7.03 6.33
CA THR A 84 3.52 -6.87 6.85
C THR A 84 2.70 -8.14 6.65
N THR A 85 2.77 -8.76 5.46
CA THR A 85 1.97 -9.96 5.13
C THR A 85 2.58 -11.25 5.66
N GLY A 86 3.90 -11.34 5.76
CA GLY A 86 4.61 -12.50 6.30
C GLY A 86 4.81 -12.46 7.80
N GLU A 87 4.40 -11.38 8.47
CA GLU A 87 4.56 -11.16 9.92
C GLU A 87 5.98 -11.46 10.40
N THR A 88 6.97 -11.00 9.64
CA THR A 88 8.37 -11.23 9.92
C THR A 88 9.15 -9.94 9.81
N ASP A 89 10.12 -9.76 10.69
CA ASP A 89 11.11 -8.69 10.59
C ASP A 89 12.25 -9.05 9.63
N ASP A 90 12.31 -10.31 9.17
CA ASP A 90 13.34 -10.77 8.25
C ASP A 90 13.25 -10.08 6.90
N THR A 91 14.40 -9.64 6.42
CA THR A 91 14.51 -9.04 5.09
C THR A 91 14.56 -10.13 4.02
N LEU A 92 13.43 -10.44 3.39
CA LEU A 92 13.33 -11.47 2.35
C LEU A 92 14.00 -11.07 1.02
N VAL A 93 14.02 -9.77 0.69
CA VAL A 93 14.68 -9.21 -0.51
C VAL A 93 15.99 -8.54 -0.12
N ALA A 94 17.12 -9.16 -0.43
CA ALA A 94 18.45 -8.64 -0.11
C ALA A 94 18.96 -7.64 -1.16
N THR A 95 19.74 -6.65 -0.71
CA THR A 95 20.51 -5.77 -1.61
C THR A 95 21.88 -6.38 -1.84
N VAL A 96 22.30 -6.45 -3.10
CA VAL A 96 23.67 -6.79 -3.48
C VAL A 96 24.37 -5.53 -3.98
N PRO A 97 25.28 -4.94 -3.19
CA PRO A 97 25.90 -3.65 -3.51
C PRO A 97 26.49 -3.61 -4.91
N ARG A 98 26.24 -2.51 -5.63
CA ARG A 98 26.71 -2.26 -7.02
C ARG A 98 26.19 -3.24 -8.08
N LYS A 99 25.37 -4.23 -7.73
CA LYS A 99 24.76 -5.19 -8.67
C LYS A 99 23.25 -4.98 -8.78
N GLY A 100 22.53 -5.21 -7.68
CA GLY A 100 21.08 -5.11 -7.68
C GLY A 100 20.45 -5.81 -6.47
N PHE A 101 19.45 -6.65 -6.73
CA PHE A 101 18.60 -7.23 -5.69
C PHE A 101 18.34 -8.71 -5.96
N GLN A 102 18.14 -9.47 -4.90
CA GLN A 102 17.82 -10.90 -4.99
C GLN A 102 16.85 -11.29 -3.87
N ILE A 103 16.08 -12.34 -4.10
CA ILE A 103 15.43 -13.07 -3.01
C ILE A 103 16.52 -13.81 -2.22
N LYS A 104 16.46 -13.75 -0.88
CA LYS A 104 17.42 -14.49 -0.03
C LYS A 104 17.32 -16.00 -0.33
N LYS A 105 18.47 -16.68 -0.30
CA LYS A 105 18.55 -18.12 -0.61
C LYS A 105 17.74 -19.00 0.34
N GLU A 106 17.53 -18.54 1.58
CA GLU A 106 16.74 -19.29 2.57
C GLU A 106 15.23 -19.19 2.31
N VAL A 107 14.79 -18.23 1.48
CA VAL A 107 13.37 -18.00 1.20
C VAL A 107 12.89 -18.99 0.14
N LYS A 108 11.93 -19.83 0.51
CA LYS A 108 11.28 -20.74 -0.43
C LYS A 108 10.36 -19.97 -1.37
N VAL A 109 10.42 -20.27 -2.67
CA VAL A 109 9.57 -19.65 -3.69
C VAL A 109 8.95 -20.76 -4.53
N SER A 110 7.62 -20.74 -4.68
CA SER A 110 6.89 -21.69 -5.51
C SER A 110 5.92 -20.95 -6.41
N ARG A 111 5.98 -21.21 -7.72
CA ARG A 111 5.05 -20.67 -8.72
C ARG A 111 3.93 -21.68 -8.95
N ILE A 112 2.68 -21.20 -8.95
CA ILE A 112 1.49 -22.01 -9.17
C ILE A 112 0.73 -21.43 -10.36
N GLU A 113 0.48 -22.28 -11.36
CA GLU A 113 -0.37 -21.97 -12.50
C GLU A 113 -1.82 -22.23 -12.12
N ASN A 114 -2.72 -21.31 -12.48
CA ASN A 114 -4.15 -21.55 -12.30
C ASN A 114 -4.58 -22.46 -13.45
N ASP A 115 -4.66 -23.77 -13.21
CA ASP A 115 -5.33 -24.64 -14.16
C ASP A 115 -6.84 -24.35 -14.05
N VAL A 116 -7.45 -23.98 -15.16
CA VAL A 116 -8.83 -23.48 -15.18
C VAL A 116 -9.77 -24.68 -15.01
N THR A 117 -10.16 -24.98 -13.78
CA THR A 117 -11.31 -25.85 -13.49
C THR A 117 -12.05 -25.34 -12.26
N GLU A 118 -12.64 -24.16 -12.38
CA GLU A 118 -13.74 -23.75 -11.49
C GLU A 118 -15.02 -24.46 -11.97
N SER A 119 -15.18 -25.72 -11.56
CA SER A 119 -16.47 -26.40 -11.55
C SER A 119 -17.18 -26.07 -10.24
N GLU A 120 -17.83 -24.91 -10.17
CA GLU A 120 -18.78 -24.63 -9.10
C GLU A 120 -20.11 -25.31 -9.45
N SER A 121 -20.35 -26.41 -8.73
CA SER A 121 -21.46 -27.33 -8.94
C SER A 121 -22.78 -26.75 -8.44
N ALA A 122 -23.77 -26.81 -9.33
CA ALA A 122 -25.18 -27.12 -9.11
C ALA A 122 -25.77 -26.94 -7.70
N ILE A 123 -26.73 -26.01 -7.60
CA ILE A 123 -28.02 -26.29 -6.95
C ILE A 123 -29.09 -26.09 -8.01
N ALA A 124 -29.71 -27.19 -8.42
CA ALA A 124 -30.87 -27.26 -9.30
C ALA A 124 -32.07 -27.73 -8.47
N GLU A 125 -33.18 -26.97 -8.54
CA GLU A 125 -34.58 -27.41 -8.46
C GLU A 125 -35.46 -26.13 -8.39
N ALA A 126 -36.57 -25.93 -9.09
CA ALA A 126 -37.18 -26.47 -10.30
C ALA A 126 -38.29 -25.45 -10.71
N GLN A 127 -38.52 -25.28 -12.01
CA GLN A 127 -39.54 -24.39 -12.59
C GLN A 127 -40.97 -24.97 -12.50
N PRO A 128 -42.06 -24.29 -12.95
CA PRO A 128 -42.37 -24.22 -14.40
C PRO A 128 -43.06 -22.96 -14.98
N VAL A 129 -42.61 -22.58 -16.20
CA VAL A 129 -43.37 -22.35 -17.47
C VAL A 129 -44.42 -21.20 -17.46
N THR A 130 -44.40 -20.17 -18.33
CA THR A 130 -44.71 -20.20 -19.79
C THR A 130 -44.68 -18.76 -20.36
N GLY A 131 -44.23 -18.56 -21.62
CA GLY A 131 -44.76 -17.45 -22.46
C GLY A 131 -43.76 -16.57 -23.24
N SER A 132 -43.26 -17.07 -24.37
CA SER A 132 -43.08 -16.44 -25.70
C SER A 132 -42.66 -14.95 -25.91
N LYS A 133 -41.59 -14.81 -26.72
CA LYS A 133 -41.32 -13.90 -27.87
C LYS A 133 -40.70 -12.49 -27.72
N GLU A 134 -39.76 -12.26 -28.67
CA GLU A 134 -39.23 -11.01 -29.28
C GLU A 134 -38.38 -10.08 -28.39
N VAL A 135 -37.05 -10.01 -28.58
CA VAL A 135 -36.29 -9.19 -29.56
C VAL A 135 -36.77 -7.73 -29.60
N ILE A 136 -36.00 -6.83 -28.98
CA ILE A 136 -35.52 -5.55 -29.54
C ILE A 136 -34.41 -5.03 -28.62
N ALA A 137 -33.37 -4.49 -29.26
CA ALA A 137 -32.22 -3.84 -28.67
C ALA A 137 -32.60 -2.58 -27.89
N GLU A 138 -32.01 -2.37 -26.72
CA GLU A 138 -31.63 -1.01 -26.31
C GLU A 138 -30.55 -1.03 -25.23
N THR A 139 -29.49 -0.27 -25.51
CA THR A 139 -28.45 0.18 -24.62
C THR A 139 -29.05 0.81 -23.37
N ALA A 140 -28.83 0.19 -22.20
CA ALA A 140 -29.04 0.84 -20.92
C ALA A 140 -27.98 0.41 -19.91
N ALA A 141 -27.34 1.43 -19.34
CA ALA A 141 -26.24 1.37 -18.38
C ALA A 141 -26.47 0.36 -17.24
N VAL A 142 -25.54 -0.59 -17.08
CA VAL A 142 -25.44 -1.40 -15.87
C VAL A 142 -24.59 -0.66 -14.84
N GLN A 143 -25.27 -0.19 -13.80
CA GLN A 143 -24.70 0.33 -12.57
C GLN A 143 -23.99 -0.80 -11.81
N VAL A 144 -22.66 -0.84 -11.88
CA VAL A 144 -21.86 -1.67 -10.97
C VAL A 144 -21.89 -1.00 -9.60
N LYS A 145 -22.59 -1.62 -8.65
CA LYS A 145 -22.62 -1.21 -7.25
C LYS A 145 -21.31 -1.64 -6.58
N ASP A 146 -20.25 -0.88 -6.83
CA ASP A 146 -18.98 -1.00 -6.14
C ASP A 146 -19.15 -0.58 -4.68
N LYS A 147 -19.21 -1.57 -3.78
CA LYS A 147 -19.06 -1.35 -2.33
C LYS A 147 -17.58 -1.17 -2.00
N THR A 148 -17.01 -0.06 -2.45
CA THR A 148 -15.71 0.42 -2.00
C THR A 148 -15.87 0.96 -0.59
N ARG A 149 -15.38 0.21 0.40
CA ARG A 149 -15.29 0.65 1.80
C ARG A 149 -14.30 1.81 1.86
N VAL A 150 -14.84 3.02 1.83
CA VAL A 150 -14.16 4.26 2.20
C VAL A 150 -13.71 4.09 3.66
N ILE A 151 -12.44 3.72 3.88
CA ILE A 151 -11.81 3.81 5.20
C ILE A 151 -11.58 5.30 5.45
N THR A 152 -12.65 5.90 5.95
CA THR A 152 -12.79 7.14 6.69
C THR A 152 -11.47 7.77 7.14
N ILE A 153 -11.05 8.81 6.42
CA ILE A 153 -10.02 9.81 6.82
C ILE A 153 -10.61 10.72 7.92
N VAL A 154 -11.10 10.16 9.03
CA VAL A 154 -11.60 10.94 10.20
C VAL A 154 -10.67 10.80 11.41
N ALA A 155 -9.78 9.81 11.42
CA ALA A 155 -8.84 9.61 12.53
C ALA A 155 -7.60 10.53 12.51
N ILE A 156 -7.36 11.31 11.43
CA ILE A 156 -6.21 12.22 11.35
C ILE A 156 -6.62 13.67 11.69
N PHE A 157 -7.90 14.05 11.56
CA PHE A 157 -8.35 15.41 11.85
C PHE A 157 -8.66 15.69 13.33
N HIS A 158 -8.93 14.66 14.15
CA HIS A 158 -9.18 14.84 15.59
C HIS A 158 -7.91 14.90 16.47
N CYS A 159 -6.72 14.65 15.91
CA CYS A 159 -5.45 14.76 16.65
C CYS A 159 -4.65 16.04 16.39
N PHE A 160 -5.08 16.92 15.47
CA PHE A 160 -4.35 18.17 15.16
C PHE A 160 -5.14 19.47 15.37
N LEU A 161 -6.42 19.40 15.82
CA LEU A 161 -7.27 20.59 16.01
C LEU A 161 -8.10 20.56 17.30
N TRP A 162 -7.59 20.00 18.41
CA TRP A 162 -8.19 20.19 19.74
C TRP A 162 -7.28 20.85 20.80
N PRO A 163 -5.94 20.85 20.73
CA PRO A 163 -5.15 21.53 21.76
C PRO A 163 -5.07 23.06 21.64
N SER A 164 -5.70 23.70 20.65
CA SER A 164 -5.54 25.16 20.38
C SER A 164 -6.57 26.07 21.07
N LEU A 165 -7.32 25.61 22.09
CA LEU A 165 -8.28 26.43 22.82
C LEU A 165 -8.22 26.38 24.36
N LEU A 166 -7.19 25.78 24.97
CA LEU A 166 -6.90 25.95 26.41
C LEU A 166 -5.59 26.71 26.72
N GLY A 167 -4.74 26.98 25.72
CA GLY A 167 -3.46 27.67 25.92
C GLY A 167 -3.53 29.20 25.94
N TRP A 168 -4.60 29.82 25.43
CA TRP A 168 -4.72 31.28 25.34
C TRP A 168 -5.38 31.94 26.57
N ALA A 169 -6.01 31.17 27.45
CA ALA A 169 -6.66 31.72 28.64
C ALA A 169 -5.66 32.16 29.74
N ILE A 170 -4.40 31.70 29.70
CA ILE A 170 -3.39 32.01 30.73
C ILE A 170 -2.61 33.30 30.44
N LEU A 171 -2.54 33.75 29.17
CA LEU A 171 -1.86 35.00 28.81
C LEU A 171 -2.73 36.26 28.92
N PHE A 172 -4.05 36.13 29.02
CA PHE A 172 -4.96 37.27 29.23
C PHE A 172 -5.20 37.61 30.71
N PHE A 173 -4.84 36.74 31.66
CA PHE A 173 -5.07 36.97 33.08
C PHE A 173 -3.85 37.49 33.87
N ILE A 174 -2.66 37.51 33.26
CA ILE A 174 -1.40 37.97 33.90
C ILE A 174 -0.94 39.34 33.35
N TRP A 175 -1.67 39.95 32.42
CA TRP A 175 -1.25 41.22 31.78
C TRP A 175 -1.60 42.52 32.52
N PRO A 176 -2.53 42.65 33.50
CA PRO A 176 -2.76 43.93 34.16
C PRO A 176 -2.11 43.96 35.55
N SER A 177 -0.79 43.87 35.65
CA SER A 177 -0.09 44.12 36.92
C SER A 177 1.19 44.95 36.80
N MET A 178 1.41 45.61 35.66
CA MET A 178 2.54 46.55 35.52
C MET A 178 2.03 47.95 35.13
N THR A 179 1.17 48.50 35.99
CA THR A 179 0.92 49.95 36.04
C THR A 179 1.96 50.59 36.96
N ILE A 180 2.75 51.47 36.35
CA ILE A 180 3.81 52.32 36.91
C ILE A 180 3.23 53.22 38.02
N PRO A 181 3.85 53.32 39.21
CA PRO A 181 3.69 54.49 40.06
C PRO A 181 4.70 55.58 39.64
N GLU A 182 4.15 56.67 39.13
CA GLU A 182 4.78 57.97 38.96
C GLU A 182 5.07 58.59 40.35
N LYS A 183 6.07 59.49 40.38
CA LYS A 183 6.45 60.47 41.45
C LYS A 183 7.53 59.94 42.41
N THR A 184 8.62 60.66 42.73
CA THR A 184 8.78 62.12 42.85
C THR A 184 10.27 62.47 42.98
N PHE A 185 10.67 63.60 42.38
CA PHE A 185 11.65 64.60 42.83
C PHE A 185 12.62 64.26 43.98
N LEU A 186 13.92 64.52 43.78
CA LEU A 186 14.84 65.31 44.63
C LEU A 186 16.26 65.26 43.98
N LYS A 187 16.65 66.31 43.25
CA LYS A 187 17.55 67.41 43.65
C LYS A 187 19.03 66.99 43.80
N THR A 188 19.80 67.34 42.78
CA THR A 188 21.28 67.33 42.70
C THR A 188 21.93 68.43 43.55
N THR A 189 23.21 68.21 43.86
CA THR A 189 24.28 69.06 44.45
C THR A 189 24.45 68.97 45.97
N PRO A 190 25.67 69.17 46.51
CA PRO A 190 26.76 70.07 46.07
C PRO A 190 27.61 69.56 44.92
#